data_AF-A0A0M2DWH3-F1
#
_entry.id   AF-A0A0M2DWH3-F1
#
_cell.length_a   1.000
_cell.length_b   1.000
_cell.length_c   1.000
_cell.angle_alpha   90.00
_cell.angle_beta   90.00
_cell.angle_gamma   90.00
#
_symmetry.space_group_name_H-M   'P 1'
#
loop_
_entity.id
_entity.type
_entity.pdbx_description
1 polymer ?
#
loop_
_entity_poly.entity_id
_entity_poly.type
_entity_poly.pdbx_seq_one_letter_code
_entity_poly.pdbx_strand_id
1 'polypeptide(L)'
;MGLIALACSKCSANLEVDEGASTYTCKYCHTKHERDYSNGATPTPGSLEVMADRALVNSEFGKAMQFIEQGLAIDPHHPGLLNLEVKARQGLASLADDYLEQTNEELRQIENRGEAENYSLQAQFILNELQANKKVYGSNSALTGATPANVDLALQYINRSLELFPDTPAYLNLKALLLWEGKGSKEEAGALLEKAAALNPRDINIQNNLSALKSSPCFIATAAYGTPFAQEIDVLRIWRDKYLAKSMWGRSFVAAYYRTSPPVAAFISKRPKLKGLTRLLLTPLVRQLAKKHSSNQH
;
A
#
# COMPACT_ATOMS: atom_id res chain seq x y z
N MET A 1 19.92 52.22 -25.40
CA MET A 1 18.95 52.35 -26.52
C MET A 1 18.65 50.95 -26.97
N GLY A 2 17.47 50.42 -26.65
CA GLY A 2 17.05 49.08 -27.05
C GLY A 2 16.67 49.06 -28.53
N LEU A 3 16.87 47.92 -29.19
CA LEU A 3 16.35 47.68 -30.54
C LEU A 3 15.17 46.72 -30.41
N ILE A 4 14.07 47.02 -31.10
CA ILE A 4 12.91 46.12 -31.20
C ILE A 4 12.77 45.57 -32.61
N ALA A 5 12.36 44.30 -32.71
CA ALA A 5 12.12 43.63 -33.97
C ALA A 5 10.67 43.87 -34.43
N LEU A 6 10.50 44.40 -35.64
CA LEU A 6 9.19 44.67 -36.26
C LEU A 6 9.17 44.14 -37.69
N ALA A 7 8.01 43.73 -38.18
CA ALA A 7 7.82 43.37 -39.58
C ALA A 7 7.29 44.57 -40.39
N CYS A 8 7.83 44.82 -41.58
CA CYS A 8 7.36 45.87 -42.47
C CYS A 8 5.94 45.55 -42.99
N SER A 9 4.99 46.47 -42.86
CA SER A 9 3.61 46.25 -43.33
C SER A 9 3.46 46.15 -44.86
N LYS A 10 4.45 46.63 -45.63
CA LYS A 10 4.42 46.61 -47.10
C LYS A 10 5.17 45.43 -47.72
N CYS A 11 6.32 45.05 -47.17
CA CYS A 11 7.18 44.02 -47.76
C CYS A 11 7.50 42.85 -46.81
N SER A 12 6.92 42.86 -45.59
CA SER A 12 7.07 41.81 -44.57
C SER A 12 8.50 41.53 -44.12
N ALA A 13 9.48 42.34 -44.54
CA ALA A 13 10.86 42.22 -44.09
C ALA A 13 10.96 42.53 -42.59
N ASN A 14 11.76 41.74 -41.87
CA ASN A 14 12.09 42.00 -40.48
C ASN A 14 13.06 43.18 -40.37
N LEU A 15 12.74 44.10 -39.47
CA LEU A 15 13.44 45.35 -39.23
C LEU A 15 13.80 45.44 -37.76
N GLU A 16 15.03 45.86 -37.49
CA GLU A 16 15.47 46.25 -36.15
C GLU A 16 15.39 47.77 -36.04
N VAL A 17 14.50 48.25 -35.17
CA VAL A 17 14.20 49.68 -35.03
C VAL A 17 14.55 50.12 -33.62
N ASP A 18 15.27 51.24 -33.48
CA ASP A 18 15.59 51.86 -32.19
C ASP A 18 14.30 52.15 -31.44
N GLU A 19 14.13 51.62 -30.24
CA GLU A 19 12.95 51.72 -29.38
C GLU A 19 12.43 53.16 -29.19
N GLY A 20 13.29 54.17 -29.29
CA GLY A 20 12.92 55.58 -29.14
C GLY A 20 12.36 56.29 -30.39
N ALA A 21 12.47 55.71 -31.60
CA ALA A 21 12.13 56.39 -32.86
C ALA A 21 10.61 56.45 -33.17
N SER A 22 10.03 57.65 -33.31
CA SER A 22 8.61 57.84 -33.65
C SER A 22 8.27 57.50 -35.11
N THR A 23 9.27 57.46 -35.98
CA THR A 23 9.12 57.04 -37.38
C THR A 23 10.33 56.20 -37.77
N TYR A 24 10.13 55.24 -38.67
CA TYR A 24 11.21 54.43 -39.22
C TYR A 24 10.98 54.19 -40.71
N THR A 25 12.07 54.06 -41.47
CA THR A 25 11.97 53.78 -42.91
C THR A 25 12.46 52.36 -43.16
N CYS A 26 11.67 51.57 -43.88
CA CYS A 26 12.08 50.22 -44.25
C CYS A 26 13.30 50.29 -45.18
N LYS A 27 14.39 49.59 -44.83
CA LYS A 27 15.60 49.54 -45.66
C LYS A 27 15.40 48.84 -47.01
N TYR A 28 14.40 47.97 -47.11
CA TYR A 28 14.17 47.12 -48.28
C TYR A 28 13.19 47.73 -49.29
N CYS A 29 12.10 48.34 -48.83
CA CYS A 29 11.07 48.91 -49.72
C CYS A 29 10.97 50.44 -49.65
N HIS A 30 11.86 51.08 -48.89
CA HIS A 30 11.97 52.54 -48.70
C HIS A 30 10.67 53.22 -48.26
N THR A 31 9.71 52.47 -47.75
CA THR A 31 8.44 53.02 -47.28
C THR A 31 8.64 53.54 -45.87
N LYS A 32 8.19 54.77 -45.63
CA LYS A 32 8.23 55.41 -44.31
C LYS A 32 7.03 54.92 -43.50
N HIS A 33 7.30 54.48 -42.28
CA HIS A 33 6.32 54.02 -41.31
C HIS A 33 6.35 54.96 -40.10
N GLU A 34 5.18 55.31 -39.61
CA GLU A 34 5.01 56.04 -38.36
C GLU A 34 4.74 55.01 -37.26
N ARG A 35 5.53 55.07 -36.18
CA ARG A 35 5.22 54.29 -34.97
C ARG A 35 4.24 55.10 -34.16
N ASP A 36 3.02 54.62 -34.15
CA ASP A 36 2.07 55.03 -33.14
C ASP A 36 2.58 54.45 -31.79
N TYR A 37 2.88 55.32 -30.83
CA TYR A 37 3.30 54.89 -29.48
C TYR A 37 2.16 54.23 -28.69
N SER A 38 1.00 54.02 -29.32
CA SER A 38 -0.11 53.19 -28.86
C SER A 38 0.19 51.68 -28.90
N ASN A 39 1.43 51.24 -28.67
CA ASN A 39 1.72 49.86 -28.25
C ASN A 39 1.46 49.64 -26.75
N GLY A 40 0.39 50.27 -26.29
CA GLY A 40 -0.47 49.86 -25.20
C GLY A 40 -1.91 50.07 -25.65
N ALA A 41 -2.28 49.57 -26.84
CA ALA A 41 -3.66 49.61 -27.29
C ALA A 41 -4.52 48.97 -26.20
N THR A 42 -5.38 49.77 -25.57
CA THR A 42 -6.39 49.24 -24.66
C THR A 42 -7.12 48.12 -25.38
N PRO A 43 -7.17 46.90 -24.80
CA PRO A 43 -7.76 45.76 -25.48
C PRO A 43 -9.18 46.11 -25.94
N THR A 44 -9.46 45.96 -27.24
CA THR A 44 -10.82 46.11 -27.75
C THR A 44 -11.63 44.86 -27.39
N PRO A 45 -12.97 44.95 -27.27
CA PRO A 45 -13.81 43.78 -27.01
C PRO A 45 -13.55 42.61 -27.98
N GLY A 46 -13.36 42.89 -29.27
CA GLY A 46 -13.03 41.87 -30.27
C GLY A 46 -11.63 41.25 -30.10
N SER A 47 -10.63 42.01 -29.66
CA SER A 47 -9.31 41.44 -29.35
C SER A 47 -9.35 40.53 -28.12
N LEU A 48 -10.17 40.89 -27.11
CA LEU A 48 -10.40 40.10 -25.91
C LEU A 48 -11.20 38.83 -26.22
N GLU A 49 -12.13 38.89 -27.17
CA GLU A 49 -12.84 37.69 -27.66
C GLU A 49 -11.88 36.67 -28.25
N VAL A 50 -10.94 37.10 -29.11
CA VAL A 50 -9.93 36.19 -29.70
C VAL A 50 -9.00 35.61 -28.64
N MET A 51 -8.61 36.40 -27.64
CA MET A 51 -7.80 35.92 -26.51
C MET A 51 -8.56 34.91 -25.65
N ALA A 52 -9.83 35.19 -25.36
CA ALA A 52 -10.72 34.29 -24.61
C ALA A 52 -10.95 32.97 -25.35
N ASP A 53 -11.20 33.01 -26.66
CA ASP A 53 -11.40 31.81 -27.49
C ASP A 53 -10.14 30.94 -27.52
N ARG A 54 -8.95 31.56 -27.69
CA ARG A 54 -7.68 30.83 -27.60
C ARG A 54 -7.46 30.21 -26.23
N ALA A 55 -7.79 30.91 -25.15
CA ALA A 55 -7.68 30.37 -23.80
C ALA A 55 -8.64 29.19 -23.59
N LEU A 56 -9.86 29.26 -24.13
CA LEU A 56 -10.83 28.15 -24.12
C LEU A 56 -10.34 26.91 -24.85
N VAL A 57 -9.73 27.08 -26.03
CA VAL A 57 -9.15 25.95 -26.80
C VAL A 57 -8.04 25.25 -26.01
N ASN A 58 -7.32 25.99 -25.16
CA ASN A 58 -6.28 25.44 -24.29
C ASN A 58 -6.82 24.95 -22.93
N SER A 59 -8.14 24.90 -22.72
CA SER A 59 -8.80 24.57 -21.45
C SER A 59 -8.40 25.49 -20.29
N GLU A 60 -7.91 26.70 -20.57
CA GLU A 60 -7.54 27.71 -19.58
C GLU A 60 -8.76 28.55 -19.19
N PHE A 61 -9.82 27.89 -18.69
CA PHE A 61 -11.13 28.50 -18.48
C PHE A 61 -11.09 29.73 -17.54
N GLY A 62 -10.20 29.75 -16.55
CA GLY A 62 -10.00 30.91 -15.67
C GLY A 62 -9.42 32.13 -16.40
N LYS A 63 -8.46 31.92 -17.31
CA LYS A 63 -7.90 33.00 -18.14
C LYS A 63 -8.91 33.47 -19.19
N ALA A 64 -9.66 32.54 -19.77
CA ALA A 64 -10.76 32.86 -20.67
C ALA A 64 -11.78 33.77 -19.98
N MET A 65 -12.20 33.42 -18.76
CA MET A 65 -13.14 34.23 -17.96
C MET A 65 -12.59 35.63 -17.69
N GLN A 66 -11.30 35.75 -17.36
CA GLN A 66 -10.65 37.04 -17.13
C GLN A 66 -10.71 37.94 -18.37
N PHE A 67 -10.45 37.41 -19.57
CA PHE A 67 -10.57 38.17 -20.82
C PHE A 67 -12.03 38.54 -21.15
N ILE A 68 -12.97 37.63 -20.88
CA ILE A 68 -14.39 37.85 -21.12
C ILE A 68 -14.93 38.96 -20.23
N GLU A 69 -14.63 38.93 -18.93
CA GLU A 69 -15.04 39.96 -17.98
C GLU A 69 -14.47 41.33 -18.35
N GLN A 70 -13.19 41.40 -18.75
CA GLN A 70 -12.59 42.64 -19.25
C GLN A 70 -13.30 43.18 -20.49
N GLY A 71 -13.74 42.31 -21.39
CA GLY A 71 -14.41 42.71 -22.62
C GLY A 71 -15.85 43.17 -22.39
N LEU A 72 -16.59 42.44 -21.54
CA LEU A 72 -17.96 42.80 -21.16
C LEU A 72 -18.03 44.05 -20.27
N ALA A 73 -16.96 44.37 -19.54
CA ALA A 73 -16.85 45.64 -18.83
C ALA A 73 -16.76 46.85 -19.78
N ILE A 74 -16.27 46.64 -21.01
CA ILE A 74 -16.18 47.66 -22.06
C ILE A 74 -17.45 47.68 -22.92
N ASP A 75 -17.94 46.52 -23.34
CA ASP A 75 -19.20 46.34 -24.09
C ASP A 75 -20.06 45.22 -23.46
N PRO A 76 -21.04 45.59 -22.60
CA PRO A 76 -21.88 44.62 -21.90
C PRO A 76 -22.76 43.74 -22.79
N HIS A 77 -22.98 44.14 -24.05
CA HIS A 77 -23.89 43.43 -24.97
C HIS A 77 -23.16 42.73 -26.12
N HIS A 78 -21.84 42.56 -26.00
CA HIS A 78 -21.04 41.92 -27.04
C HIS A 78 -21.42 40.44 -27.22
N PRO A 79 -22.02 40.02 -28.35
CA PRO A 79 -22.63 38.70 -28.50
C PRO A 79 -21.61 37.55 -28.47
N GLY A 80 -20.40 37.78 -29.03
CA GLY A 80 -19.31 36.81 -29.02
C GLY A 80 -18.84 36.46 -27.61
N LEU A 81 -18.48 37.48 -26.82
CA LEU A 81 -18.07 37.35 -25.42
C LEU A 81 -19.13 36.69 -24.53
N LEU A 82 -20.41 37.04 -24.68
CA LEU A 82 -21.50 36.39 -23.93
C LEU A 82 -21.60 34.88 -24.25
N ASN A 83 -21.38 34.48 -25.50
CA ASN A 83 -21.35 33.06 -25.88
C ASN A 83 -20.15 32.34 -25.26
N LEU A 84 -18.96 32.95 -25.33
CA LEU A 84 -17.75 32.41 -24.71
C LEU A 84 -17.88 32.35 -23.19
N GLU A 85 -18.61 33.27 -22.55
CA GLU A 85 -18.87 33.27 -21.12
C GLU A 85 -19.58 31.98 -20.69
N VAL A 86 -20.63 31.58 -21.41
CA VAL A 86 -21.36 30.33 -21.12
C VAL A 86 -20.43 29.12 -21.25
N LYS A 87 -19.63 29.04 -22.31
CA LYS A 87 -18.67 27.94 -22.53
C LYS A 87 -17.61 27.88 -21.43
N ALA A 88 -17.05 29.04 -21.05
CA ALA A 88 -16.03 29.12 -20.02
C ALA A 88 -16.59 28.76 -18.63
N ARG A 89 -17.82 29.21 -18.30
CA ARG A 89 -18.52 28.80 -17.07
C ARG A 89 -18.81 27.31 -17.03
N GLN A 90 -19.25 26.72 -18.14
CA GLN A 90 -19.47 25.28 -18.25
C GLN A 90 -18.17 24.50 -18.03
N GLY A 91 -17.07 24.92 -18.67
CA GLY A 91 -15.76 24.28 -18.49
C GLY A 91 -15.21 24.39 -17.05
N LEU A 92 -15.42 25.53 -16.39
CA LEU A 92 -15.09 25.70 -14.96
C LEU A 92 -15.91 24.77 -14.07
N ALA A 93 -17.22 24.64 -14.35
CA ALA A 93 -18.09 23.74 -13.60
C ALA A 93 -17.66 22.27 -13.75
N SER A 94 -17.38 21.81 -14.97
CA SER A 94 -16.88 20.45 -15.18
C SER A 94 -15.55 20.18 -14.47
N LEU A 95 -14.63 21.16 -14.47
CA LEU A 95 -13.34 21.01 -13.77
C LEU A 95 -13.51 20.95 -12.24
N ALA A 96 -14.48 21.68 -11.70
CA ALA A 96 -14.83 21.61 -10.28
C ALA A 96 -15.46 20.25 -9.93
N ASP A 97 -16.35 19.73 -10.77
CA ASP A 97 -16.95 18.40 -10.60
C ASP A 97 -15.88 17.30 -10.64
N ASP A 98 -14.97 17.32 -11.61
CA ASP A 98 -13.85 16.38 -11.72
C ASP A 98 -12.96 16.42 -10.46
N TYR A 99 -12.64 17.63 -9.96
CA TYR A 99 -11.83 17.79 -8.76
C TYR A 99 -12.54 17.26 -7.50
N LEU A 100 -13.85 17.52 -7.38
CA LEU A 100 -14.66 16.99 -6.28
C LEU A 100 -14.76 15.47 -6.34
N GLU A 101 -14.91 14.89 -7.53
CA GLU A 101 -14.95 13.44 -7.70
C GLU A 101 -13.61 12.80 -7.30
N GLN A 102 -12.49 13.36 -7.75
CA GLN A 102 -11.16 12.91 -7.34
C GLN A 102 -10.97 12.99 -5.83
N THR A 103 -11.33 14.13 -5.22
CA THR A 103 -11.21 14.34 -3.78
C THR A 103 -12.08 13.35 -3.00
N ASN A 104 -13.33 13.13 -3.44
CA ASN A 104 -14.25 12.19 -2.80
C ASN A 104 -13.76 10.74 -2.91
N GLU A 105 -13.17 10.37 -4.04
CA GLU A 105 -12.58 9.05 -4.23
C GLU A 105 -11.36 8.85 -3.32
N GLU A 106 -10.47 9.85 -3.22
CA GLU A 106 -9.35 9.81 -2.27
C GLU A 106 -9.82 9.66 -0.82
N LEU A 107 -10.85 10.42 -0.41
CA LEU A 107 -11.43 10.32 0.93
C LEU A 107 -12.02 8.93 1.19
N ARG A 108 -12.76 8.36 0.23
CA ARG A 108 -13.29 6.99 0.34
C ARG A 108 -12.17 5.97 0.49
N GLN A 109 -11.06 6.12 -0.25
CA GLN A 109 -9.92 5.21 -0.12
C GLN A 109 -9.26 5.32 1.26
N ILE A 110 -9.12 6.54 1.80
CA ILE A 110 -8.58 6.76 3.15
C ILE A 110 -9.50 6.13 4.20
N GLU A 111 -10.80 6.34 4.10
CA GLU A 111 -11.79 5.77 5.02
C GLU A 111 -11.78 4.25 4.97
N ASN A 112 -11.87 3.65 3.78
CA ASN A 112 -11.80 2.21 3.58
C ASN A 112 -10.52 1.62 4.18
N ARG A 113 -9.37 2.29 3.99
CA ARG A 113 -8.10 1.86 4.56
C ARG A 113 -8.13 1.88 6.09
N GLY A 114 -8.62 2.96 6.68
CA GLY A 114 -8.78 3.06 8.12
C GLY A 114 -9.71 1.98 8.69
N GLU A 115 -10.81 1.69 8.01
CA GLU A 115 -11.76 0.65 8.39
C GLU A 115 -11.13 -0.75 8.33
N ALA A 116 -10.45 -1.08 7.24
CA ALA A 116 -9.75 -2.35 7.07
C ALA A 116 -8.65 -2.55 8.12
N GLU A 117 -7.89 -1.51 8.45
CA GLU A 117 -6.88 -1.53 9.50
C GLU A 117 -7.51 -1.77 10.87
N ASN A 118 -8.63 -1.11 11.19
CA ASN A 118 -9.35 -1.32 12.45
C ASN A 118 -9.82 -2.77 12.61
N TYR A 119 -10.48 -3.35 11.60
CA TYR A 119 -10.87 -4.77 11.64
C TYR A 119 -9.66 -5.70 11.80
N SER A 120 -8.54 -5.38 11.14
CA SER A 120 -7.32 -6.19 11.25
C SER A 120 -6.74 -6.16 12.67
N LEU A 121 -6.80 -5.01 13.36
CA LEU A 121 -6.38 -4.87 14.75
C LEU A 121 -7.28 -5.68 15.70
N GLN A 122 -8.59 -5.66 15.48
CA GLN A 122 -9.53 -6.46 16.27
C GLN A 122 -9.29 -7.96 16.10
N ALA A 123 -9.06 -8.42 14.86
CA ALA A 123 -8.69 -9.80 14.59
C ALA A 123 -7.36 -10.19 15.24
N GLN A 124 -6.35 -9.30 15.17
CA GLN A 124 -5.04 -9.51 15.77
C GLN A 124 -5.11 -9.63 17.30
N PHE A 125 -5.94 -8.82 17.95
CA PHE A 125 -6.15 -8.90 19.38
C PHE A 125 -6.64 -10.29 19.81
N ILE A 126 -7.65 -10.83 19.11
CA ILE A 126 -8.19 -12.17 19.41
C ILE A 126 -7.15 -13.27 19.12
N LEU A 127 -6.34 -13.12 18.05
CA LEU A 127 -5.24 -14.06 17.80
C LEU A 127 -4.24 -14.07 18.96
N ASN A 128 -3.89 -12.89 19.50
CA ASN A 128 -2.97 -12.78 20.62
C ASN A 128 -3.54 -13.47 21.87
N GLU A 129 -4.85 -13.31 22.15
CA GLU A 129 -5.54 -14.03 23.24
C GLU A 129 -5.50 -15.54 23.03
N LEU A 130 -5.79 -16.01 21.81
CA LEU A 130 -5.74 -17.42 21.45
C LEU A 130 -4.35 -18.02 21.72
N GLN A 131 -3.29 -17.33 21.28
CA GLN A 131 -1.91 -17.75 21.47
C GLN A 131 -1.51 -17.74 22.94
N ALA A 132 -1.93 -16.72 23.69
CA ALA A 132 -1.71 -16.63 25.14
C ALA A 132 -2.36 -17.80 25.88
N ASN A 133 -3.62 -18.12 25.55
CA ASN A 133 -4.34 -19.24 26.14
C ASN A 133 -3.63 -20.57 25.89
N LYS A 134 -3.22 -20.83 24.64
CA LYS A 134 -2.44 -22.03 24.32
C LYS A 134 -1.11 -22.08 25.04
N LYS A 135 -0.43 -20.95 25.22
CA LYS A 135 0.85 -20.88 25.92
C LYS A 135 0.71 -21.20 27.41
N VAL A 136 -0.32 -20.65 28.06
CA VAL A 136 -0.55 -20.79 29.51
C VAL A 136 -1.22 -22.13 29.83
N TYR A 137 -2.34 -22.43 29.18
CA TYR A 137 -3.22 -23.56 29.51
C TYR A 137 -3.00 -24.77 28.60
N GLY A 138 -2.25 -24.62 27.50
CA GLY A 138 -2.05 -25.67 26.49
C GLY A 138 -3.23 -25.83 25.53
N SER A 139 -4.33 -25.09 25.73
CA SER A 139 -5.51 -25.11 24.87
C SER A 139 -6.29 -23.80 24.99
N ASN A 140 -7.19 -23.53 24.03
CA ASN A 140 -8.15 -22.43 24.10
C ASN A 140 -9.49 -22.84 24.75
N SER A 141 -9.51 -23.92 25.53
CA SER A 141 -10.76 -24.48 26.09
C SER A 141 -11.01 -24.00 27.51
N ALA A 142 -12.27 -23.67 27.80
CA ALA A 142 -12.74 -23.40 29.16
C ALA A 142 -12.49 -24.58 30.11
N LEU A 143 -12.45 -25.82 29.59
CA LEU A 143 -12.13 -27.02 30.37
C LEU A 143 -10.71 -27.01 30.94
N THR A 144 -9.80 -26.20 30.36
CA THR A 144 -8.43 -26.01 30.86
C THR A 144 -8.28 -24.79 31.76
N GLY A 145 -9.38 -24.08 32.06
CA GLY A 145 -9.39 -22.85 32.86
C GLY A 145 -9.11 -21.57 32.06
N ALA A 146 -9.01 -21.66 30.73
CA ALA A 146 -8.85 -20.51 29.84
C ALA A 146 -10.18 -19.81 29.57
N THR A 147 -10.17 -18.49 29.34
CA THR A 147 -11.30 -17.78 28.71
C THR A 147 -11.16 -17.90 27.19
N PRO A 148 -11.99 -18.70 26.49
CA PRO A 148 -11.77 -19.02 25.08
C PRO A 148 -11.81 -17.77 24.18
N ALA A 149 -10.74 -17.56 23.42
CA ALA A 149 -10.70 -16.54 22.37
C ALA A 149 -11.70 -16.89 21.25
N ASN A 150 -12.47 -15.91 20.79
CA ASN A 150 -13.51 -16.11 19.77
C ASN A 150 -12.94 -16.07 18.35
N VAL A 151 -12.38 -17.19 17.91
CA VAL A 151 -11.75 -17.34 16.59
C VAL A 151 -12.71 -17.03 15.44
N ASP A 152 -13.98 -17.40 15.56
CA ASP A 152 -14.99 -17.15 14.52
C ASP A 152 -15.23 -15.65 14.31
N LEU A 153 -15.26 -14.88 15.39
CA LEU A 153 -15.36 -13.43 15.33
C LEU A 153 -14.11 -12.81 14.70
N ALA A 154 -12.92 -13.30 15.06
CA ALA A 154 -11.67 -12.84 14.44
C ALA A 154 -11.63 -13.09 12.94
N LEU A 155 -12.16 -14.24 12.50
CA LEU A 155 -12.29 -14.57 11.07
C LEU A 155 -13.27 -13.64 10.36
N GLN A 156 -14.36 -13.22 11.00
CA GLN A 156 -15.27 -12.23 10.44
C GLN A 156 -14.59 -10.88 10.25
N TYR A 157 -13.87 -10.39 11.26
CA TYR A 157 -13.14 -9.13 11.17
C TYR A 157 -12.08 -9.17 10.05
N ILE A 158 -11.24 -10.20 10.01
CA ILE A 158 -10.20 -10.25 8.98
C ILE A 158 -10.77 -10.45 7.57
N ASN A 159 -11.94 -11.10 7.43
CA ASN A 159 -12.63 -11.19 6.16
C ASN A 159 -13.10 -9.81 5.70
N ARG A 160 -13.60 -8.94 6.59
CA ARG A 160 -13.93 -7.55 6.24
C ARG A 160 -12.73 -6.76 5.74
N SER A 161 -11.57 -6.90 6.39
CA SER A 161 -10.34 -6.27 5.88
C SER A 161 -9.94 -6.79 4.50
N LEU A 162 -10.14 -8.09 4.23
CA LEU A 162 -9.82 -8.71 2.94
C LEU A 162 -10.88 -8.45 1.85
N GLU A 163 -12.11 -8.14 2.21
CA GLU A 163 -13.14 -7.65 1.28
C GLU A 163 -12.76 -6.27 0.72
N LEU A 164 -12.19 -5.41 1.57
CA LEU A 164 -11.71 -4.08 1.18
C LEU A 164 -10.34 -4.15 0.47
N PHE A 165 -9.41 -4.96 0.99
CA PHE A 165 -8.05 -5.10 0.44
C PHE A 165 -7.61 -6.59 0.38
N PRO A 166 -7.95 -7.31 -0.71
CA PRO A 166 -7.80 -8.77 -0.80
C PRO A 166 -6.37 -9.28 -0.91
N ASP A 167 -5.45 -8.42 -1.37
CA ASP A 167 -4.06 -8.77 -1.63
C ASP A 167 -3.08 -8.15 -0.62
N THR A 168 -3.58 -7.79 0.56
CA THR A 168 -2.73 -7.30 1.65
C THR A 168 -2.02 -8.48 2.33
N PRO A 169 -0.68 -8.58 2.27
CA PRO A 169 0.07 -9.75 2.79
C PRO A 169 -0.13 -9.94 4.29
N ALA A 170 -0.19 -8.84 5.06
CA ALA A 170 -0.43 -8.87 6.49
C ALA A 170 -1.79 -9.49 6.85
N TYR A 171 -2.84 -9.15 6.09
CA TYR A 171 -4.20 -9.66 6.35
C TYR A 171 -4.32 -11.14 5.99
N LEU A 172 -3.72 -11.54 4.86
CA LEU A 172 -3.63 -12.96 4.46
C LEU A 172 -2.87 -13.79 5.50
N ASN A 173 -1.74 -13.28 6.00
CA ASN A 173 -0.98 -13.92 7.07
C ASN A 173 -1.80 -14.05 8.36
N LEU A 174 -2.49 -12.99 8.79
CA LEU A 174 -3.33 -13.00 9.99
C LEU A 174 -4.48 -14.02 9.87
N LYS A 175 -5.20 -14.04 8.75
CA LYS A 175 -6.25 -15.04 8.50
C LYS A 175 -5.69 -16.46 8.50
N ALA A 176 -4.52 -16.67 7.88
CA ALA A 176 -3.88 -17.98 7.86
C ALA A 176 -3.52 -18.46 9.28
N LEU A 177 -2.98 -17.57 10.12
CA LEU A 177 -2.70 -17.88 11.52
C LEU A 177 -3.97 -18.22 12.28
N LEU A 178 -5.05 -17.45 12.13
CA LEU A 178 -6.35 -17.77 12.76
C LEU A 178 -6.91 -19.13 12.34
N LEU A 179 -6.81 -19.49 11.06
CA LEU A 179 -7.26 -20.79 10.56
C LEU A 179 -6.39 -21.94 11.07
N TRP A 180 -5.07 -21.79 10.99
CA TRP A 180 -4.14 -22.80 11.46
C TRP A 180 -4.23 -23.00 12.98
N GLU A 181 -4.21 -21.90 13.72
CA GLU A 181 -4.18 -21.92 15.18
C GLU A 181 -5.54 -22.20 15.79
N GLY A 182 -6.59 -21.57 15.29
CA GLY A 182 -7.90 -21.60 15.92
C GLY A 182 -8.75 -22.78 15.44
N LYS A 183 -8.74 -23.05 14.13
CA LYS A 183 -9.58 -24.11 13.52
C LYS A 183 -8.80 -25.39 13.21
N GLY A 184 -7.48 -25.32 13.10
CA GLY A 184 -6.66 -26.45 12.67
C GLY A 184 -6.70 -26.69 11.14
N SER A 185 -7.30 -25.79 10.37
CA SER A 185 -7.41 -25.85 8.90
C SER A 185 -6.07 -25.53 8.24
N LYS A 186 -5.13 -26.48 8.30
CA LYS A 186 -3.74 -26.29 7.88
C LYS A 186 -3.59 -26.08 6.36
N GLU A 187 -4.44 -26.72 5.57
CA GLU A 187 -4.42 -26.65 4.11
C GLU A 187 -4.80 -25.25 3.61
N GLU A 188 -5.94 -24.72 4.07
CA GLU A 188 -6.38 -23.35 3.76
C GLU A 188 -5.38 -22.30 4.25
N ALA A 189 -4.85 -22.47 5.47
CA ALA A 189 -3.82 -21.58 6.00
C ALA A 189 -2.54 -21.60 5.15
N GLY A 190 -2.19 -22.76 4.58
CA GLY A 190 -1.04 -22.91 3.68
C GLY A 190 -1.20 -22.12 2.41
N ALA A 191 -2.34 -22.26 1.74
CA ALA A 191 -2.64 -21.49 0.53
C ALA A 191 -2.54 -19.97 0.78
N LEU A 192 -3.06 -19.50 1.91
CA LEU A 192 -3.01 -18.09 2.28
C LEU A 192 -1.58 -17.61 2.61
N LEU A 193 -0.79 -18.39 3.35
CA LEU A 193 0.61 -18.05 3.66
C LEU A 193 1.50 -18.08 2.42
N GLU A 194 1.26 -19.01 1.49
CA GLU A 194 1.97 -19.03 0.20
C GLU A 194 1.65 -17.78 -0.62
N LYS A 195 0.37 -17.41 -0.71
CA LYS A 195 -0.04 -16.16 -1.37
C LYS A 195 0.61 -14.94 -0.70
N ALA A 196 0.57 -14.85 0.62
CA ALA A 196 1.17 -13.74 1.37
C ALA A 196 2.70 -13.66 1.16
N ALA A 197 3.39 -14.80 1.15
CA ALA A 197 4.83 -14.87 0.92
C ALA A 197 5.21 -14.50 -0.52
N ALA A 198 4.37 -14.82 -1.50
CA ALA A 198 4.57 -14.39 -2.88
C ALA A 198 4.41 -12.88 -3.05
N LEU A 199 3.42 -12.28 -2.36
CA LEU A 199 3.17 -10.84 -2.41
C LEU A 199 4.22 -10.02 -1.65
N ASN A 200 4.76 -10.53 -0.54
CA ASN A 200 5.83 -9.89 0.21
C ASN A 200 6.95 -10.87 0.61
N PRO A 201 7.89 -11.19 -0.30
CA PRO A 201 8.91 -12.20 -0.08
C PRO A 201 9.95 -11.81 0.98
N ARG A 202 10.08 -10.52 1.29
CA ARG A 202 11.06 -10.01 2.28
C ARG A 202 10.53 -10.00 3.71
N ASP A 203 9.24 -10.27 3.93
CA ASP A 203 8.66 -10.32 5.27
C ASP A 203 9.11 -11.57 6.01
N ILE A 204 9.99 -11.39 6.98
CA ILE A 204 10.56 -12.48 7.76
C ILE A 204 9.49 -13.24 8.57
N ASN A 205 8.43 -12.57 9.03
CA ASN A 205 7.39 -13.21 9.83
C ASN A 205 6.55 -14.13 8.96
N ILE A 206 6.17 -13.68 7.76
CA ILE A 206 5.40 -14.49 6.81
C ILE A 206 6.21 -15.72 6.39
N GLN A 207 7.50 -15.54 6.06
CA GLN A 207 8.40 -16.65 5.71
C GLN A 207 8.57 -17.65 6.87
N ASN A 208 8.71 -17.14 8.09
CA ASN A 208 8.79 -17.99 9.29
C ASN A 208 7.48 -18.76 9.53
N ASN A 209 6.32 -18.12 9.37
CA ASN A 209 5.02 -18.77 9.52
C ASN A 209 4.79 -19.84 8.44
N LEU A 210 5.13 -19.54 7.19
CA LEU A 210 5.03 -20.48 6.07
C LEU A 210 5.96 -21.68 6.26
N SER A 211 7.21 -21.43 6.65
CA SER A 211 8.17 -22.51 6.94
C SER A 211 7.75 -23.33 8.16
N ALA A 212 7.25 -22.70 9.23
CA ALA A 212 6.72 -23.40 10.40
C ALA A 212 5.52 -24.29 10.03
N LEU A 213 4.62 -23.79 9.17
CA LEU A 213 3.49 -24.56 8.65
C LEU A 213 3.96 -25.76 7.81
N LYS A 214 4.90 -25.54 6.88
CA LYS A 214 5.45 -26.61 6.02
C LYS A 214 6.33 -27.60 6.78
N SER A 215 6.93 -27.18 7.88
CA SER A 215 7.79 -28.04 8.70
C SER A 215 6.98 -29.18 9.32
N SER A 216 7.57 -30.37 9.33
CA SER A 216 6.98 -31.51 10.03
C SER A 216 6.93 -31.22 11.54
N PRO A 217 5.85 -31.58 12.26
CA PRO A 217 5.71 -31.25 13.69
C PRO A 217 6.74 -31.98 14.55
N CYS A 218 7.36 -31.28 15.51
CA CYS A 218 8.18 -31.92 16.54
C CYS A 218 7.25 -32.39 17.68
N PHE A 219 6.59 -33.54 17.50
CA PHE A 219 5.55 -34.06 18.39
C PHE A 219 5.86 -34.00 19.90
N ILE A 220 7.04 -34.44 20.35
CA ILE A 220 7.40 -34.43 21.78
C ILE A 220 7.57 -33.00 22.29
N ALA A 221 8.22 -32.12 21.52
CA ALA A 221 8.41 -30.73 21.88
C ALA A 221 7.09 -29.96 21.89
N THR A 222 6.24 -30.13 20.88
CA THR A 222 4.88 -29.56 20.84
C THR A 222 4.05 -30.03 22.03
N ALA A 223 4.11 -31.32 22.41
CA ALA A 223 3.41 -31.84 23.58
C ALA A 223 3.91 -31.22 24.90
N ALA A 224 5.20 -30.93 25.00
CA ALA A 224 5.81 -30.30 26.17
C ALA A 224 5.44 -28.82 26.28
N TYR A 225 5.63 -28.03 25.21
CA TYR A 225 5.41 -26.58 25.21
C TYR A 225 3.93 -26.19 25.04
N GLY A 226 3.07 -27.10 24.55
CA GLY A 226 1.63 -26.87 24.40
C GLY A 226 1.24 -26.08 23.16
N THR A 227 2.22 -25.53 22.43
CA THR A 227 2.04 -24.82 21.17
C THR A 227 3.14 -25.22 20.19
N PRO A 228 2.86 -25.36 18.89
CA PRO A 228 3.88 -25.59 17.87
C PRO A 228 4.69 -24.33 17.52
N PHE A 229 4.36 -23.17 18.11
CA PHE A 229 4.98 -21.86 17.82
C PHE A 229 5.94 -21.36 18.90
N ALA A 230 6.25 -22.20 19.89
CA ALA A 230 7.26 -21.83 20.88
C ALA A 230 8.61 -21.62 20.15
N GLN A 231 9.28 -20.49 20.41
CA GLN A 231 10.56 -20.14 19.79
C GLN A 231 11.61 -21.25 19.99
N GLU A 232 11.52 -21.97 21.10
CA GLU A 232 12.33 -23.14 21.41
C GLU A 232 12.16 -24.30 20.42
N ILE A 233 10.95 -24.48 19.89
CA ILE A 233 10.65 -25.51 18.88
C ILE A 233 11.28 -25.14 17.55
N ASP A 234 11.32 -23.86 17.20
CA ASP A 234 11.91 -23.41 15.94
C ASP A 234 13.42 -23.65 15.91
N VAL A 235 14.12 -23.45 17.04
CA VAL A 235 15.54 -23.82 17.16
C VAL A 235 15.75 -25.32 16.89
N LEU A 236 14.87 -26.18 17.41
CA LEU A 236 14.94 -27.62 17.20
C LEU A 236 14.61 -28.02 15.76
N ARG A 237 13.62 -27.38 15.13
CA ARG A 237 13.25 -27.59 13.73
C ARG A 237 14.40 -27.21 12.80
N ILE A 238 14.99 -26.03 13.02
CA ILE A 238 16.14 -25.55 12.25
C ILE A 238 17.31 -26.52 12.40
N TRP A 239 17.58 -27.02 13.61
CA TRP A 239 18.63 -28.01 13.82
C TRP A 239 18.35 -29.33 13.09
N ARG A 240 17.10 -29.83 13.17
CA ARG A 240 16.63 -31.01 12.44
C ARG A 240 16.86 -30.86 10.94
N ASP A 241 16.40 -29.74 10.38
CA ASP A 241 16.38 -29.54 8.93
C ASP A 241 17.76 -29.18 8.37
N LYS A 242 18.55 -28.36 9.07
CA LYS A 242 19.87 -27.91 8.60
C LYS A 242 21.02 -28.87 8.88
N TYR A 243 20.94 -29.66 9.96
CA TYR A 243 22.06 -30.53 10.38
C TYR A 243 21.69 -32.02 10.33
N LEU A 244 20.54 -32.39 10.89
CA LEU A 244 20.15 -33.81 10.98
C LEU A 244 19.74 -34.37 9.61
N ALA A 245 18.89 -33.67 8.86
CA ALA A 245 18.38 -34.13 7.57
C ALA A 245 19.44 -34.16 6.45
N LYS A 246 20.64 -33.59 6.66
CA LYS A 246 21.75 -33.62 5.69
C LYS A 246 22.51 -34.95 5.68
N SER A 247 22.43 -35.75 6.74
CA SER A 247 23.13 -37.04 6.84
C SER A 247 22.16 -38.20 6.72
N MET A 248 22.60 -39.33 6.13
CA MET A 248 21.75 -40.53 6.00
C MET A 248 21.26 -41.04 7.36
N TRP A 249 22.15 -41.03 8.37
CA TRP A 249 21.82 -41.41 9.74
C TRP A 249 20.80 -40.48 10.38
N GLY A 250 20.93 -39.17 10.17
CA GLY A 250 19.98 -38.20 10.70
C GLY A 250 18.61 -38.32 10.03
N ARG A 251 18.52 -38.66 8.73
CA ARG A 251 17.23 -38.97 8.07
C ARG A 251 16.56 -40.21 8.68
N SER A 252 17.30 -41.28 8.93
CA SER A 252 16.75 -42.48 9.59
C SER A 252 16.31 -42.21 11.03
N PHE A 253 17.06 -41.41 11.78
CA PHE A 253 16.67 -40.97 13.12
C PHE A 253 15.36 -40.17 13.08
N VAL A 254 15.25 -39.22 12.15
CA VAL A 254 14.03 -38.44 11.93
C VAL A 254 12.85 -39.36 11.58
N ALA A 255 13.03 -40.31 10.67
CA ALA A 255 11.98 -41.26 10.30
C ALA A 255 11.51 -42.12 11.50
N ALA A 256 12.45 -42.65 12.29
CA ALA A 256 12.15 -43.39 13.51
C ALA A 256 11.42 -42.53 14.55
N TYR A 257 11.85 -41.26 14.72
CA TYR A 257 11.17 -40.28 15.56
C TYR A 257 9.73 -40.04 15.09
N TYR A 258 9.50 -39.77 13.81
CA TYR A 258 8.15 -39.54 13.27
C TYR A 258 7.23 -40.75 13.40
N ARG A 259 7.79 -41.97 13.35
CA ARG A 259 7.03 -43.22 13.52
C ARG A 259 6.66 -43.50 14.98
N THR A 260 7.51 -43.16 15.93
CA THR A 260 7.36 -43.57 17.34
C THR A 260 6.88 -42.46 18.26
N SER A 261 7.16 -41.20 17.93
CA SER A 261 6.84 -40.05 18.78
C SER A 261 5.36 -39.69 18.90
N PRO A 262 4.45 -39.92 17.91
CA PRO A 262 3.04 -39.54 18.06
C PRO A 262 2.33 -40.14 19.29
N PRO A 263 2.40 -41.47 19.57
CA PRO A 263 1.77 -42.04 20.77
C PRO A 263 2.43 -41.56 22.06
N VAL A 264 3.76 -41.37 22.06
CA VAL A 264 4.52 -40.85 23.21
C VAL A 264 4.11 -39.41 23.52
N ALA A 265 3.99 -38.57 22.49
CA ALA A 265 3.55 -37.19 22.60
C ALA A 265 2.11 -37.08 23.13
N ALA A 266 1.20 -37.93 22.65
CA ALA A 266 -0.17 -38.00 23.14
C ALA A 266 -0.26 -38.42 24.63
N PHE A 267 0.70 -39.22 25.09
CA PHE A 267 0.80 -39.60 26.50
C PHE A 267 1.34 -38.45 27.38
N ILE A 268 2.37 -37.74 26.90
CA ILE A 268 2.96 -36.59 27.59
C ILE A 268 1.99 -35.40 27.64
N SER A 269 1.23 -35.16 26.57
CA SER A 269 0.33 -34.00 26.45
C SER A 269 -0.80 -34.01 27.49
N LYS A 270 -1.17 -35.18 28.02
CA LYS A 270 -2.22 -35.33 29.04
C LYS A 270 -1.72 -35.14 30.47
N ARG A 271 -0.40 -35.05 30.71
CA ARG A 271 0.19 -35.09 32.07
C ARG A 271 1.09 -33.88 32.34
N PRO A 272 0.66 -32.91 33.18
CA PRO A 272 1.42 -31.66 33.40
C PRO A 272 2.81 -31.88 34.02
N LYS A 273 2.98 -32.87 34.91
CA LYS A 273 4.30 -33.23 35.49
C LYS A 273 5.30 -33.69 34.42
N LEU A 274 4.84 -34.50 33.45
CA LEU A 274 5.67 -34.98 32.35
C LEU A 274 5.99 -33.87 31.34
N LYS A 275 5.07 -32.94 31.09
CA LYS A 275 5.37 -31.73 30.31
C LYS A 275 6.50 -30.93 30.97
N GLY A 276 6.42 -30.70 32.28
CA GLY A 276 7.45 -29.99 33.04
C GLY A 276 8.81 -30.68 32.96
N LEU A 277 8.86 -32.00 33.15
CA LEU A 277 10.09 -32.79 33.03
C LEU A 277 10.67 -32.73 31.60
N THR A 278 9.80 -32.87 30.59
CA THR A 278 10.22 -32.80 29.18
C THR A 278 10.77 -31.42 28.84
N ARG A 279 10.15 -30.33 29.32
CA ARG A 279 10.70 -28.97 29.18
C ARG A 279 12.05 -28.84 29.86
N LEU A 280 12.21 -29.38 31.07
CA LEU A 280 13.47 -29.31 31.81
C LEU A 280 14.60 -30.06 31.08
N LEU A 281 14.31 -31.19 30.45
CA LEU A 281 15.26 -31.93 29.62
C LEU A 281 15.57 -31.24 28.29
N LEU A 282 14.58 -30.61 27.67
CA LEU A 282 14.76 -29.89 26.39
C LEU A 282 15.45 -28.53 26.55
N THR A 283 15.25 -27.84 27.67
CA THR A 283 15.79 -26.49 27.94
C THR A 283 17.31 -26.37 27.77
N PRO A 284 18.16 -27.24 28.37
CA PRO A 284 19.61 -27.13 28.18
C PRO A 284 20.03 -27.38 26.74
N LEU A 285 19.38 -28.32 26.05
CA LEU A 285 19.62 -28.63 24.64
C LEU A 285 19.28 -27.42 23.76
N VAL A 286 18.10 -26.83 23.95
CA VAL A 286 17.64 -25.65 23.21
C VAL A 286 18.57 -24.47 23.44
N ARG A 287 18.99 -24.19 24.69
CA ARG A 287 19.93 -23.10 24.99
C ARG A 287 21.28 -23.28 24.30
N GLN A 288 21.82 -24.51 24.29
CA GLN A 288 23.08 -24.80 23.58
C GLN A 288 22.93 -24.60 22.07
N LEU A 289 21.84 -25.09 21.48
CA LEU A 289 21.58 -24.95 20.04
C LEU A 289 21.32 -23.50 19.63
N ALA A 290 20.59 -22.74 20.45
CA ALA A 290 20.35 -21.32 20.24
C ALA A 290 21.67 -20.51 20.25
N LYS A 291 22.55 -20.77 21.23
CA LYS A 291 23.87 -20.12 21.33
C LYS A 291 24.79 -20.47 20.15
N LYS A 292 24.73 -21.71 19.66
CA LYS A 292 25.51 -22.14 18.50
C LYS A 292 24.99 -21.51 17.19
N HIS A 293 23.69 -21.28 17.08
CA HIS A 293 23.09 -20.64 15.91
C HIS A 293 23.39 -19.13 15.85
N SER A 294 23.50 -18.43 16.98
CA SER A 294 23.90 -17.01 17.00
C SER A 294 25.38 -16.81 16.68
N SER A 295 26.26 -17.78 16.99
CA SER A 295 27.69 -17.72 16.67
C SER A 295 28.03 -18.00 15.20
N ASN A 296 27.12 -18.61 14.43
CA ASN A 296 27.30 -18.96 13.02
C ASN A 296 26.66 -17.93 12.06
N GLN A 297 26.29 -16.75 12.57
CA GLN A 297 25.75 -15.61 11.82
C GLN A 297 26.71 -14.40 11.76
N HIS A 298 27.96 -14.59 12.21
CA HIS A 298 29.07 -13.65 12.01
C HIS A 298 30.10 -14.28 11.07
#